data_AF-A0A938KGQ1-F1
#
_entry.id   AF-A0A938KGQ1-F1
#
_cell.length_a   1.000
_cell.length_b   1.000
_cell.length_c   1.000
_cell.angle_alpha   90.00
_cell.angle_beta   90.00
_cell.angle_gamma   90.00
#
_symmetry.space_group_name_H-M   'P 1'
#
loop_
_entity.id
_entity.type
_entity.pdbx_description
1 polymer ?
#
loop_
_entity_poly.entity_id
_entity_poly.type
_entity_poly.pdbx_seq_one_letter_code
_entity_poly.pdbx_strand_id
1 'polypeptide(L)'
;MKPLSTRRNFLKLAAMTAAAGPVLSHAASPSSKRKRIALIATEMRLHSHGQHFIDRFLLGYQWRGVWRKPDVDLVSLYIDQFPAKDLARAASKRYGVPIFPTVSEALTLGTSKLAVDGVVIIAEHGDYPRNEKGQTLYPRYKFFKECVRVFESSGRSVPIFNDKHLSTQWHECVEMVEDSRRLGFPFQAGSSLPVTRRLPAIDLPHGWPLSESVCAAYGGMDSYDIHGLETAQCMSERRRGGETGIRRVLALRGAAMWEHVAGRETTRALLESALTRSHNLPVVDGYPSNVVNFEWARSVFPDGWAYFIDHRDGFRTTLFMLPIRDFNYAGMNART
;
A
#
# COMPACT_ATOMS: atom_id res chain seq x y z
N MET A 1 37.66 -28.85 15.24
CA MET A 1 37.45 -27.40 15.03
C MET A 1 37.50 -27.11 13.53
N LYS A 2 36.34 -26.92 12.88
CA LYS A 2 36.25 -26.60 11.44
C LYS A 2 36.19 -25.07 11.28
N PRO A 3 36.87 -24.46 10.28
CA PRO A 3 36.81 -23.02 10.09
C PRO A 3 35.45 -22.60 9.52
N LEU A 4 34.86 -21.55 10.09
CA LEU A 4 33.63 -20.90 9.64
C LEU A 4 33.83 -20.28 8.25
N SER A 5 32.93 -20.59 7.32
CA SER A 5 32.90 -19.95 6.00
C SER A 5 32.51 -18.47 6.17
N THR A 6 33.36 -17.58 5.66
CA THR A 6 33.08 -16.12 5.67
C THR A 6 32.49 -15.67 4.33
N ARG A 7 31.66 -14.62 4.37
CA ARG A 7 30.97 -14.00 3.20
C ARG A 7 31.90 -13.64 2.02
N ARG A 8 33.21 -13.51 2.23
CA ARG A 8 34.20 -13.26 1.17
C ARG A 8 34.46 -14.46 0.26
N ASN A 9 34.22 -15.69 0.72
CA ASN A 9 34.41 -16.89 -0.10
C ASN A 9 33.23 -17.18 -1.04
N PHE A 10 32.03 -16.71 -0.70
CA PHE A 10 30.83 -16.85 -1.55
C PHE A 10 30.90 -15.95 -2.79
N LEU A 11 31.45 -14.74 -2.66
CA LEU A 11 31.53 -13.77 -3.76
C LEU A 11 32.66 -14.05 -4.76
N LYS A 12 33.70 -14.80 -4.36
CA LYS A 12 34.77 -15.21 -5.28
C LYS A 12 34.39 -16.38 -6.19
N LEU A 13 33.40 -17.20 -5.80
CA LEU A 13 32.94 -18.33 -6.61
C LEU A 13 31.93 -17.92 -7.70
N ALA A 14 31.32 -16.74 -7.60
CA ALA A 14 30.34 -16.24 -8.56
C ALA A 14 30.96 -15.49 -9.76
N ALA A 15 32.28 -15.25 -9.76
CA ALA A 15 32.95 -14.38 -10.74
C ALA A 15 33.76 -15.14 -11.82
N MET A 16 33.67 -16.48 -11.91
CA MET A 16 34.48 -17.27 -12.87
C MET A 16 33.68 -18.17 -13.82
N THR A 17 32.39 -17.92 -14.05
CA THR A 17 31.60 -18.65 -15.07
C THR A 17 30.92 -17.73 -16.08
N ALA A 18 31.64 -16.70 -16.55
CA ALA A 18 31.25 -15.92 -17.72
C ALA A 18 32.12 -16.32 -18.94
N ALA A 19 31.74 -17.40 -19.62
CA ALA A 19 32.13 -17.65 -21.02
C ALA A 19 31.18 -18.67 -21.68
N ALA A 20 30.41 -18.18 -22.65
CA ALA A 20 29.72 -18.88 -23.75
C ALA A 20 29.02 -20.25 -23.48
N GLY A 21 27.68 -20.23 -23.49
CA GLY A 21 26.80 -21.40 -23.55
C GLY A 21 25.36 -20.98 -23.90
N PRO A 22 24.55 -21.83 -24.56
CA PRO A 22 23.56 -21.45 -25.56
C PRO A 22 22.38 -20.66 -24.99
N VAL A 23 21.69 -19.94 -25.89
CA VAL A 23 20.35 -19.38 -25.65
C VAL A 23 19.46 -20.49 -25.12
N LEU A 24 19.26 -20.53 -23.81
CA LEU A 24 18.26 -21.35 -23.17
C LEU A 24 16.91 -20.78 -23.56
N SER A 25 16.38 -21.28 -24.67
CA SER A 25 14.95 -21.36 -24.92
C SER A 25 14.30 -21.74 -23.60
N HIS A 26 13.50 -20.83 -23.04
CA HIS A 26 12.68 -21.14 -21.88
C HIS A 26 11.70 -22.22 -22.31
N ALA A 27 12.11 -23.48 -22.15
CA ALA A 27 11.21 -24.60 -22.18
C ALA A 27 10.15 -24.30 -21.13
N ALA A 28 8.91 -24.07 -21.59
CA ALA A 28 7.77 -23.86 -20.71
C ALA A 28 7.72 -25.03 -19.73
N SER A 29 7.95 -24.73 -18.45
CA SER A 29 7.73 -25.68 -17.37
C SER A 29 6.32 -26.27 -17.51
N PRO A 30 6.13 -27.57 -17.18
CA PRO A 30 4.83 -28.21 -17.27
C PRO A 30 3.82 -27.36 -16.50
N SER A 31 2.72 -27.03 -17.17
CA SER A 31 1.63 -26.17 -16.68
C SER A 31 1.23 -26.56 -15.26
N SER A 32 1.79 -25.89 -14.26
CA SER A 32 1.23 -25.95 -12.91
C SER A 32 -0.16 -25.37 -13.01
N LYS A 33 -1.17 -26.13 -12.59
CA LYS A 33 -2.56 -25.66 -12.50
C LYS A 33 -2.58 -24.23 -11.95
N ARG A 34 -3.21 -23.30 -12.69
CA ARG A 34 -3.30 -21.89 -12.31
C ARG A 34 -3.88 -21.78 -10.90
N LYS A 35 -3.28 -20.92 -10.07
CA LYS A 35 -3.70 -20.73 -8.68
C LYS A 35 -5.09 -20.10 -8.64
N ARG A 36 -5.94 -20.59 -7.76
CA ARG A 36 -7.32 -20.14 -7.60
C ARG A 36 -7.40 -19.15 -6.46
N ILE A 37 -8.06 -18.01 -6.63
CA ILE A 37 -8.24 -17.03 -5.54
C ILE A 37 -9.72 -16.75 -5.28
N ALA A 38 -10.03 -16.45 -4.01
CA ALA A 38 -11.28 -15.82 -3.61
C ALA A 38 -11.04 -14.32 -3.41
N LEU A 39 -11.99 -13.48 -3.83
CA LEU A 39 -11.98 -12.05 -3.51
C LEU A 39 -13.19 -11.68 -2.66
N ILE A 40 -12.90 -11.05 -1.53
CA ILE A 40 -13.86 -10.66 -0.50
C ILE A 40 -13.94 -9.14 -0.53
N ALA A 41 -15.08 -8.57 -0.90
CA ALA A 41 -15.24 -7.12 -1.00
C ALA A 41 -16.51 -6.63 -0.29
N THR A 42 -16.49 -5.36 0.12
CA THR A 42 -17.65 -4.71 0.74
C THR A 42 -18.72 -4.39 -0.30
N GLU A 43 -18.35 -3.78 -1.43
CA GLU A 43 -19.24 -3.49 -2.55
C GLU A 43 -18.48 -3.49 -3.89
N MET A 44 -19.24 -3.57 -5.00
CA MET A 44 -18.70 -3.33 -6.35
C MET A 44 -19.62 -2.38 -7.12
N ARG A 45 -19.16 -1.14 -7.31
CA ARG A 45 -19.77 -0.12 -8.18
C ARG A 45 -18.70 0.62 -8.98
N LEU A 46 -19.12 1.46 -9.92
CA LEU A 46 -18.20 2.28 -10.69
C LEU A 46 -17.27 3.11 -9.78
N HIS A 47 -15.96 3.04 -10.05
CA HIS A 47 -14.84 3.63 -9.30
C HIS A 47 -14.67 3.14 -7.86
N SER A 48 -15.31 2.03 -7.48
CA SER A 48 -15.05 1.39 -6.18
C SER A 48 -13.72 0.63 -6.20
N HIS A 49 -13.10 0.50 -5.02
CA HIS A 49 -11.96 -0.40 -4.81
C HIS A 49 -12.31 -1.84 -5.21
N GLY A 50 -13.49 -2.35 -4.83
CA GLY A 50 -13.95 -3.68 -5.25
C GLY A 50 -13.94 -3.85 -6.78
N GLN A 51 -14.50 -2.89 -7.52
CA GLN A 51 -14.44 -2.90 -8.98
C GLN A 51 -13.00 -2.95 -9.48
N HIS A 52 -12.14 -2.07 -8.97
CA HIS A 52 -10.76 -1.98 -9.42
C HIS A 52 -10.01 -3.31 -9.35
N PHE A 53 -10.15 -4.07 -8.27
CA PHE A 53 -9.48 -5.37 -8.16
C PHE A 53 -10.19 -6.46 -8.95
N ILE A 54 -11.52 -6.55 -8.86
CA ILE A 54 -12.31 -7.57 -9.56
C ILE A 54 -12.09 -7.48 -11.08
N ASP A 55 -12.19 -6.28 -11.67
CA ASP A 55 -11.99 -6.09 -13.10
C ASP A 55 -10.57 -6.49 -13.52
N ARG A 56 -9.54 -6.15 -12.73
CA ARG A 56 -8.14 -6.51 -13.05
C ARG A 56 -7.92 -8.02 -13.02
N PHE A 57 -8.59 -8.75 -12.12
CA PHE A 57 -8.51 -10.20 -12.06
C PHE A 57 -9.30 -10.91 -13.17
N LEU A 58 -10.43 -10.34 -13.60
CA LEU A 58 -11.28 -10.92 -14.64
C LEU A 58 -10.82 -10.58 -16.06
N LEU A 59 -10.44 -9.33 -16.30
CA LEU A 59 -10.13 -8.78 -17.61
C LEU A 59 -8.64 -8.73 -17.90
N GLY A 60 -7.85 -8.39 -16.88
CA GLY A 60 -6.45 -8.02 -17.02
C GLY A 60 -6.20 -6.52 -16.89
N TYR A 61 -4.96 -6.12 -17.13
CA TYR A 61 -4.50 -4.75 -16.90
C TYR A 61 -3.28 -4.41 -17.76
N GLN A 62 -3.02 -3.12 -17.95
CA GLN A 62 -1.82 -2.64 -18.63
C GLN A 62 -0.64 -2.61 -17.67
N TRP A 63 0.47 -3.24 -18.05
CA TRP A 63 1.72 -3.21 -17.30
C TRP A 63 2.91 -3.32 -18.24
N ARG A 64 3.94 -2.47 -18.02
CA ARG A 64 5.14 -2.39 -18.86
C ARG A 64 4.83 -2.28 -20.36
N GLY A 65 3.86 -1.44 -20.71
CA GLY A 65 3.50 -1.15 -22.10
C GLY A 65 2.71 -2.25 -22.82
N VAL A 66 2.28 -3.31 -22.12
CA VAL A 66 1.50 -4.41 -22.71
C VAL A 66 0.28 -4.75 -21.86
N TRP A 67 -0.73 -5.36 -22.48
CA TRP A 67 -1.85 -5.96 -21.75
C TRP A 67 -1.39 -7.26 -21.07
N ARG A 68 -1.76 -7.44 -19.80
CA ARG A 68 -1.44 -8.63 -19.01
C ARG A 68 -2.72 -9.26 -18.51
N LYS A 69 -2.88 -10.56 -18.76
CA LYS A 69 -3.82 -11.39 -18.03
C LYS A 69 -3.16 -11.81 -16.70
N PRO A 70 -3.89 -11.85 -15.57
CA PRO A 70 -3.36 -12.36 -14.31
C PRO A 70 -2.95 -13.84 -14.43
N ASP A 71 -1.94 -14.24 -13.66
CA ASP A 71 -1.47 -15.64 -13.58
C ASP A 71 -2.30 -16.51 -12.62
N VAL A 72 -3.40 -15.96 -12.10
CA VAL A 72 -4.34 -16.59 -11.17
C VAL A 72 -5.76 -16.55 -11.74
N ASP A 73 -6.61 -17.44 -11.26
CA ASP A 73 -8.03 -17.47 -11.60
C ASP A 73 -8.86 -17.00 -10.41
N LEU A 74 -9.66 -15.95 -10.61
CA LEU A 74 -10.68 -15.54 -9.65
C LEU A 74 -11.85 -16.51 -9.74
N VAL A 75 -12.06 -17.32 -8.71
CA VAL A 75 -13.03 -18.44 -8.75
C VAL A 75 -14.24 -18.26 -7.86
N SER A 76 -14.20 -17.28 -6.96
CA SER A 76 -15.31 -16.95 -6.08
C SER A 76 -15.21 -15.52 -5.58
N LEU A 77 -16.39 -14.98 -5.29
CA LEU A 77 -16.59 -13.67 -4.70
C LEU A 77 -17.41 -13.80 -3.41
N TYR A 78 -17.13 -12.93 -2.46
CA TYR A 78 -18.10 -12.51 -1.46
C TYR A 78 -18.25 -10.99 -1.57
N ILE A 79 -19.49 -10.52 -1.60
CA ILE A 79 -19.85 -9.10 -1.69
C ILE A 79 -20.85 -8.80 -0.58
N ASP A 80 -20.47 -7.95 0.37
CA ASP A 80 -21.29 -7.68 1.57
C ASP A 80 -22.53 -6.83 1.25
N GLN A 81 -22.38 -5.84 0.36
CA GLN A 81 -23.41 -4.85 0.03
C GLN A 81 -23.60 -4.69 -1.48
N PHE A 82 -24.84 -4.53 -1.90
CA PHE A 82 -25.24 -4.33 -3.29
C PHE A 82 -25.96 -2.97 -3.42
N PRO A 83 -25.23 -1.86 -3.61
CA PRO A 83 -25.83 -0.53 -3.74
C PRO A 83 -26.66 -0.39 -5.03
N ALA A 84 -27.39 0.71 -5.18
CA ALA A 84 -28.25 0.95 -6.36
C ALA A 84 -27.50 0.87 -7.71
N LYS A 85 -26.20 1.18 -7.73
CA LYS A 85 -25.32 1.08 -8.90
C LYS A 85 -24.39 -0.14 -8.84
N ASP A 86 -24.87 -1.25 -8.27
CA ASP A 86 -24.14 -2.51 -8.20
C ASP A 86 -23.70 -2.98 -9.59
N LEU A 87 -22.45 -3.44 -9.65
CA LEU A 87 -21.87 -4.09 -10.82
C LEU A 87 -21.52 -5.56 -10.55
N ALA A 88 -21.52 -6.01 -9.29
CA ALA A 88 -21.04 -7.33 -8.91
C ALA A 88 -21.87 -8.45 -9.55
N ARG A 89 -23.21 -8.34 -9.49
CA ARG A 89 -24.10 -9.39 -10.03
C ARG A 89 -23.98 -9.53 -11.55
N ALA A 90 -23.88 -8.40 -12.25
CA ALA A 90 -23.68 -8.38 -13.70
C ALA A 90 -22.31 -8.97 -14.08
N ALA A 91 -21.24 -8.60 -13.35
CA ALA A 91 -19.91 -9.16 -13.55
C ALA A 91 -19.89 -10.67 -13.28
N SER A 92 -20.48 -11.12 -12.17
CA SER A 92 -20.61 -12.54 -11.81
C SER A 92 -21.26 -13.35 -12.94
N LYS A 93 -22.43 -12.90 -13.44
CA LYS A 93 -23.13 -13.56 -14.56
C LYS A 93 -22.30 -13.55 -15.85
N ARG A 94 -21.64 -12.43 -16.17
CA ARG A 94 -20.86 -12.26 -17.40
C ARG A 94 -19.63 -13.16 -17.45
N TYR A 95 -18.92 -13.32 -16.33
CA TYR A 95 -17.64 -14.04 -16.28
C TYR A 95 -17.73 -15.42 -15.64
N GLY A 96 -18.91 -15.84 -15.17
CA GLY A 96 -19.12 -17.15 -14.56
C GLY A 96 -18.43 -17.32 -13.21
N VAL A 97 -18.18 -16.23 -12.48
CA VAL A 97 -17.57 -16.26 -11.14
C VAL A 97 -18.67 -16.11 -10.10
N PRO A 98 -18.98 -17.15 -9.29
CA PRO A 98 -20.07 -17.12 -8.33
C PRO A 98 -19.81 -16.13 -7.18
N ILE A 99 -20.87 -15.45 -6.75
CA ILE A 99 -20.90 -14.70 -5.49
C ILE A 99 -21.57 -15.58 -4.44
N PHE A 100 -20.85 -15.86 -3.34
CA PHE A 100 -21.34 -16.63 -2.22
C PHE A 100 -21.90 -15.73 -1.11
N PRO A 101 -22.88 -16.21 -0.33
CA PRO A 101 -23.51 -15.44 0.75
C PRO A 101 -22.62 -15.24 1.99
N THR A 102 -21.53 -16.00 2.14
CA THR A 102 -20.60 -15.86 3.26
C THR A 102 -19.14 -15.92 2.80
N VAL A 103 -18.23 -15.32 3.57
CA VAL A 103 -16.78 -15.45 3.33
C VAL A 103 -16.36 -16.92 3.38
N SER A 104 -16.91 -17.68 4.33
CA SER A 104 -16.64 -19.11 4.46
C SER A 104 -16.95 -19.87 3.18
N GLU A 105 -18.15 -19.69 2.64
CA GLU A 105 -18.55 -20.38 1.40
C GLU A 105 -17.76 -19.92 0.18
N ALA A 106 -17.37 -18.64 0.12
CA ALA A 106 -16.47 -18.16 -0.94
C ALA A 106 -15.10 -18.85 -0.89
N LEU A 107 -14.56 -19.10 0.31
CA LEU A 107 -13.28 -19.77 0.51
C LEU A 107 -13.35 -21.29 0.29
N THR A 108 -14.49 -21.91 0.63
CA THR A 108 -14.69 -23.37 0.50
C THR A 108 -15.36 -23.78 -0.81
N LEU A 109 -15.82 -22.83 -1.61
CA LEU A 109 -16.63 -23.04 -2.82
C LEU A 109 -17.88 -23.87 -2.54
N GLY A 110 -18.55 -23.60 -1.42
CA GLY A 110 -19.74 -24.34 -0.97
C GLY A 110 -19.44 -25.73 -0.39
N THR A 111 -18.17 -26.13 -0.25
CA THR A 111 -17.77 -27.38 0.40
C THR A 111 -17.42 -27.15 1.88
N SER A 112 -16.93 -28.18 2.57
CA SER A 112 -16.54 -28.10 4.00
C SER A 112 -15.08 -27.70 4.25
N LYS A 113 -14.25 -27.56 3.20
CA LYS A 113 -12.80 -27.31 3.34
C LYS A 113 -12.31 -26.22 2.38
N LEU A 114 -11.24 -25.52 2.78
CA LEU A 114 -10.61 -24.45 2.00
C LEU A 114 -10.21 -24.92 0.59
N ALA A 115 -10.84 -24.33 -0.44
CA ALA A 115 -10.75 -24.77 -1.83
C ALA A 115 -10.01 -23.78 -2.76
N VAL A 116 -9.49 -22.68 -2.21
CA VAL A 116 -8.71 -21.66 -2.92
C VAL A 116 -7.24 -21.67 -2.49
N ASP A 117 -6.37 -21.07 -3.28
CA ASP A 117 -4.91 -20.95 -3.08
C ASP A 117 -4.47 -19.58 -2.55
N GLY A 118 -5.40 -18.62 -2.43
CA GLY A 118 -5.15 -17.29 -1.89
C GLY A 118 -6.44 -16.50 -1.70
N VAL A 119 -6.37 -15.46 -0.86
CA VAL A 119 -7.52 -14.58 -0.55
C VAL A 119 -7.12 -13.13 -0.75
N VAL A 120 -8.00 -12.36 -1.39
CA VAL A 120 -7.86 -10.91 -1.58
C VAL A 120 -9.01 -10.21 -0.85
N ILE A 121 -8.71 -9.43 0.17
CA ILE A 121 -9.69 -8.69 0.98
C ILE A 121 -9.67 -7.22 0.57
N ILE A 122 -10.77 -6.75 -0.01
CA ILE A 122 -11.00 -5.38 -0.47
C ILE A 122 -12.14 -4.77 0.34
N ALA A 123 -11.84 -4.41 1.59
CA ALA A 123 -12.83 -3.88 2.52
C ALA A 123 -12.84 -2.34 2.54
N GLU A 124 -13.29 -1.74 1.44
CA GLU A 124 -13.28 -0.28 1.22
C GLU A 124 -14.52 0.17 0.43
N HIS A 125 -15.10 1.30 0.82
CA HIS A 125 -16.44 1.77 0.45
C HIS A 125 -17.58 0.88 1.01
N GLY A 126 -18.81 1.26 0.69
CA GLY A 126 -20.03 0.75 1.33
C GLY A 126 -20.51 1.65 2.46
N ASP A 127 -21.69 1.32 3.00
CA ASP A 127 -22.30 1.98 4.14
C ASP A 127 -21.89 1.26 5.44
N TYR A 128 -21.02 1.90 6.21
CA TYR A 128 -20.50 1.39 7.47
C TYR A 128 -20.49 2.51 8.52
N PRO A 129 -20.65 2.18 9.81
CA PRO A 129 -20.67 3.18 10.87
C PRO A 129 -19.35 3.94 10.94
N ARG A 130 -19.42 5.17 11.45
CA ARG A 130 -18.24 5.98 11.77
C ARG A 130 -18.09 6.09 13.28
N ASN A 131 -16.85 6.07 13.76
CA ASN A 131 -16.56 6.31 15.17
C ASN A 131 -16.46 7.82 15.48
N GLU A 132 -16.27 8.16 16.75
CA GLU A 132 -16.13 9.54 17.24
C GLU A 132 -14.95 10.30 16.63
N LYS A 133 -13.92 9.59 16.14
CA LYS A 133 -12.77 10.16 15.42
C LYS A 133 -13.07 10.43 13.94
N GLY A 134 -14.27 10.08 13.47
CA GLY A 134 -14.69 10.20 12.08
C GLY A 134 -14.17 9.09 11.16
N GLN A 135 -13.55 8.04 11.70
CA GLN A 135 -13.06 6.91 10.89
C GLN A 135 -14.23 6.02 10.50
N THR A 136 -14.25 5.55 9.25
CA THR A 136 -15.24 4.56 8.80
C THR A 136 -14.81 3.17 9.25
N LEU A 137 -15.69 2.46 9.96
CA LEU A 137 -15.42 1.15 10.54
C LEU A 137 -15.62 0.04 9.50
N TYR A 138 -14.76 0.03 8.48
CA TYR A 138 -14.76 -1.02 7.47
C TYR A 138 -14.51 -2.40 8.10
N PRO A 139 -15.13 -3.48 7.60
CA PRO A 139 -15.13 -4.81 8.21
C PRO A 139 -13.84 -5.60 7.96
N ARG A 140 -12.69 -4.93 7.88
CA ARG A 140 -11.38 -5.51 7.53
C ARG A 140 -11.00 -6.66 8.47
N TYR A 141 -10.99 -6.38 9.77
CA TYR A 141 -10.74 -7.37 10.81
C TYR A 141 -11.78 -8.50 10.79
N LYS A 142 -13.08 -8.18 10.67
CA LYS A 142 -14.16 -9.17 10.60
C LYS A 142 -13.93 -10.16 9.45
N PHE A 143 -13.72 -9.68 8.23
CA PHE A 143 -13.49 -10.52 7.05
C PHE A 143 -12.21 -11.36 7.19
N PHE A 144 -11.14 -10.78 7.73
CA PHE A 144 -9.92 -11.50 8.02
C PHE A 144 -10.14 -12.64 9.02
N LYS A 145 -10.85 -12.39 10.13
CA LYS A 145 -11.16 -13.41 11.14
C LYS A 145 -12.07 -14.51 10.60
N GLU A 146 -12.96 -14.21 9.66
CA GLU A 146 -13.71 -15.24 8.94
C GLU A 146 -12.78 -16.15 8.12
N CYS A 147 -11.78 -15.59 7.44
CA CYS A 147 -10.77 -16.38 6.74
C CYS A 147 -9.96 -17.27 7.70
N VAL A 148 -9.52 -16.72 8.84
CA VAL A 148 -8.80 -17.47 9.89
C VAL A 148 -9.62 -18.66 10.41
N ARG A 149 -10.92 -18.49 10.66
CA ARG A 149 -11.81 -19.60 11.07
C ARG A 149 -11.89 -20.71 10.02
N VAL A 150 -11.92 -20.36 8.74
CA VAL A 150 -11.87 -21.35 7.65
C VAL A 150 -10.53 -22.08 7.63
N PHE A 151 -9.42 -21.36 7.86
CA PHE A 151 -8.08 -21.96 7.87
C PHE A 151 -7.93 -22.97 9.01
N GLU A 152 -8.39 -22.60 10.21
CA GLU A 152 -8.37 -23.46 11.40
C GLU A 152 -9.23 -24.71 11.20
N SER A 153 -10.49 -24.55 10.76
CA SER A 153 -11.38 -25.68 10.53
C SER A 153 -10.95 -26.57 9.35
N SER A 154 -10.20 -26.01 8.39
CA SER A 154 -9.64 -26.75 7.26
C SER A 154 -8.32 -27.45 7.57
N GLY A 155 -7.59 -27.02 8.60
CA GLY A 155 -6.21 -27.46 8.85
C GLY A 155 -5.22 -26.99 7.78
N ARG A 156 -5.57 -25.96 7.01
CA ARG A 156 -4.76 -25.41 5.91
C ARG A 156 -4.98 -23.90 5.81
N SER A 157 -3.89 -23.16 5.68
CA SER A 157 -3.90 -21.72 5.43
C SER A 157 -3.35 -21.39 4.04
N VAL A 158 -3.68 -20.21 3.53
CA VAL A 158 -3.20 -19.68 2.24
C VAL A 158 -2.86 -18.20 2.38
N PRO A 159 -2.04 -17.62 1.47
CA PRO A 159 -1.72 -16.21 1.50
C PRO A 159 -2.95 -15.31 1.50
N ILE A 160 -2.90 -14.23 2.27
CA ILE A 160 -3.91 -13.17 2.28
C ILE A 160 -3.27 -11.85 1.85
N PHE A 161 -3.91 -11.15 0.93
CA PHE A 161 -3.69 -9.73 0.66
C PHE A 161 -4.86 -8.92 1.23
N ASN A 162 -4.59 -7.93 2.08
CA ASN A 162 -5.58 -7.02 2.66
C ASN A 162 -5.30 -5.59 2.18
N ASP A 163 -6.18 -5.04 1.34
CA ASP A 163 -6.02 -3.69 0.80
C ASP A 163 -5.94 -2.62 1.91
N LYS A 164 -4.94 -1.73 1.87
CA LYS A 164 -4.66 -0.65 2.84
C LYS A 164 -4.27 -1.13 4.25
N HIS A 165 -4.62 -0.36 5.29
CA HIS A 165 -4.35 -0.71 6.68
C HIS A 165 -5.14 -1.95 7.13
N LEU A 166 -4.65 -2.59 8.19
CA LEU A 166 -5.21 -3.81 8.75
C LEU A 166 -6.59 -3.56 9.41
N SER A 167 -6.62 -2.74 10.46
CA SER A 167 -7.83 -2.30 11.15
C SER A 167 -7.66 -0.86 11.68
N THR A 168 -8.76 -0.28 12.16
CA THR A 168 -8.78 1.00 12.88
C THR A 168 -8.37 0.86 14.35
N GLN A 169 -8.34 -0.37 14.87
CA GLN A 169 -7.93 -0.67 16.25
C GLN A 169 -6.58 -1.38 16.30
N TRP A 170 -5.67 -0.88 17.14
CA TRP A 170 -4.30 -1.42 17.22
C TRP A 170 -4.25 -2.89 17.65
N HIS A 171 -5.04 -3.28 18.66
CA HIS A 171 -5.05 -4.66 19.14
C HIS A 171 -5.53 -5.65 18.07
N GLU A 172 -6.52 -5.26 17.25
CA GLU A 172 -6.96 -6.05 16.10
C GLU A 172 -5.85 -6.19 15.06
N CYS A 173 -5.13 -5.10 14.75
CA CYS A 173 -3.97 -5.16 13.84
C CYS A 173 -2.90 -6.15 14.33
N VAL A 174 -2.59 -6.12 15.63
CA VAL A 174 -1.63 -7.04 16.25
C VAL A 174 -2.11 -8.49 16.12
N GLU A 175 -3.36 -8.75 16.49
CA GLU A 175 -3.95 -10.09 16.42
C GLU A 175 -3.95 -10.64 14.99
N MET A 176 -4.25 -9.82 13.98
CA MET A 176 -4.20 -10.25 12.57
C MET A 176 -2.79 -10.71 12.17
N VAL A 177 -1.75 -10.01 12.60
CA VAL A 177 -0.35 -10.38 12.34
C VAL A 177 0.03 -11.64 13.13
N GLU A 178 -0.41 -11.77 14.38
CA GLU A 178 -0.17 -12.94 15.22
C GLU A 178 -0.86 -14.19 14.66
N ASP A 179 -2.09 -14.08 14.15
CA ASP A 179 -2.80 -15.16 13.46
C ASP A 179 -2.05 -15.64 12.22
N SER A 180 -1.53 -14.71 11.41
CA SER A 180 -0.71 -15.03 10.24
C SER A 180 0.53 -15.83 10.62
N ARG A 181 1.21 -15.45 11.71
CA ARG A 181 2.38 -16.18 12.23
C ARG A 181 1.99 -17.55 12.78
N ARG A 182 0.94 -17.61 13.60
CA ARG A 182 0.44 -18.82 14.26
C ARG A 182 -0.01 -19.88 13.26
N LEU A 183 -0.68 -19.45 12.19
CA LEU A 183 -1.18 -20.34 11.13
C LEU A 183 -0.22 -20.46 9.92
N GLY A 184 0.92 -19.78 9.96
CA GLY A 184 2.00 -19.94 8.98
C GLY A 184 1.66 -19.52 7.56
N PHE A 185 0.86 -18.47 7.34
CA PHE A 185 0.55 -17.96 6.00
C PHE A 185 1.17 -16.59 5.72
N PRO A 186 1.61 -16.33 4.47
CA PRO A 186 2.03 -15.00 4.05
C PRO A 186 0.89 -13.99 4.14
N PHE A 187 1.13 -12.88 4.83
CA PHE A 187 0.15 -11.81 4.97
C PHE A 187 0.73 -10.50 4.45
N GLN A 188 0.06 -9.93 3.45
CA GLN A 188 0.42 -8.63 2.89
C GLN A 188 -0.74 -7.65 3.08
N ALA A 189 -0.37 -6.41 3.35
CA ALA A 189 -1.30 -5.30 3.41
C ALA A 189 -0.60 -4.01 3.00
N GLY A 190 -1.39 -2.97 2.75
CA GLY A 190 -0.88 -1.64 2.49
C GLY A 190 -1.41 -1.02 1.21
N SER A 191 -0.85 0.14 0.91
CA SER A 191 -1.12 0.94 -0.27
C SER A 191 -0.44 0.40 -1.52
N SER A 192 -0.93 0.84 -2.68
CA SER A 192 -0.23 0.73 -3.96
C SER A 192 0.96 1.70 -4.10
N LEU A 193 1.08 2.71 -3.23
CA LEU A 193 2.08 3.78 -3.36
C LEU A 193 3.53 3.28 -3.26
N PRO A 194 3.90 2.30 -2.40
CA PRO A 194 5.25 1.71 -2.41
C PRO A 194 5.66 1.04 -3.73
N VAL A 195 4.68 0.61 -4.54
CA VAL A 195 4.90 -0.11 -5.81
C VAL A 195 4.47 0.70 -7.05
N THR A 196 4.10 1.97 -6.86
CA THR A 196 3.68 2.84 -7.95
C THR A 196 4.85 3.27 -8.83
N ARG A 197 4.54 3.85 -9.99
CA ARG A 197 5.56 4.47 -10.85
C ARG A 197 5.97 5.82 -10.26
N ARG A 198 7.28 6.07 -10.23
CA ARG A 198 7.86 7.32 -9.73
C ARG A 198 8.35 8.20 -10.88
N LEU A 199 8.34 9.51 -10.66
CA LEU A 199 8.83 10.52 -11.60
C LEU A 199 9.74 11.51 -10.85
N PRO A 200 11.07 11.45 -11.01
CA PRO A 200 11.83 10.44 -11.78
C PRO A 200 11.73 9.04 -11.16
N ALA A 201 12.01 8.00 -11.96
CA ALA A 201 11.95 6.61 -11.54
C ALA A 201 13.17 6.23 -10.67
N ILE A 202 13.23 6.80 -9.46
CA ILE A 202 14.32 6.61 -8.50
C ILE A 202 13.82 5.84 -7.30
N ASP A 203 14.58 4.83 -6.89
CA ASP A 203 14.54 4.25 -5.56
C ASP A 203 15.77 4.73 -4.79
N LEU A 204 15.61 5.16 -3.54
CA LEU A 204 16.75 5.55 -2.72
C LEU A 204 17.71 4.35 -2.56
N PRO A 205 19.04 4.51 -2.69
CA PRO A 205 19.94 3.40 -2.43
C PRO A 205 19.81 2.89 -0.99
N HIS A 206 19.94 1.58 -0.79
CA HIS A 206 19.98 1.03 0.56
C HIS A 206 21.18 1.59 1.33
N GLY A 207 20.96 1.96 2.59
CA GLY A 207 21.99 2.57 3.42
C GLY A 207 22.26 4.04 3.11
N TRP A 208 21.38 4.72 2.35
CA TRP A 208 21.55 6.15 2.09
C TRP A 208 21.53 6.94 3.42
N PRO A 209 22.44 7.90 3.63
CA PRO A 209 22.52 8.64 4.90
C PRO A 209 21.48 9.78 4.94
N LEU A 210 20.19 9.44 4.94
CA LEU A 210 19.12 10.44 5.09
C LEU A 210 19.13 11.05 6.50
N SER A 211 18.97 12.38 6.58
CA SER A 211 18.82 13.12 7.85
C SER A 211 17.36 13.52 8.13
N GLU A 212 16.59 13.81 7.09
CA GLU A 212 15.17 14.16 7.21
C GLU A 212 14.41 13.82 5.92
N SER A 213 13.09 13.64 6.01
CA SER A 213 12.23 13.46 4.83
C SER A 213 10.91 14.21 4.94
N VAL A 214 10.38 14.61 3.79
CA VAL A 214 9.05 15.17 3.63
C VAL A 214 8.29 14.39 2.55
N CYS A 215 7.01 14.16 2.79
CA CYS A 215 6.05 13.82 1.75
C CYS A 215 4.96 14.88 1.72
N ALA A 216 4.66 15.46 0.56
CA ALA A 216 3.47 16.26 0.31
C ALA A 216 2.47 15.40 -0.48
N ALA A 217 1.26 15.23 0.05
CA ALA A 217 0.25 14.34 -0.47
C ALA A 217 -1.14 14.97 -0.40
N TYR A 218 -2.14 14.25 -0.88
CA TYR A 218 -3.53 14.70 -0.91
C TYR A 218 -4.50 13.67 -0.33
N GLY A 219 -5.73 14.11 -0.13
CA GLY A 219 -6.87 13.27 0.22
C GLY A 219 -7.38 13.52 1.62
N GLY A 220 -8.37 12.73 2.03
CA GLY A 220 -9.03 12.90 3.33
C GLY A 220 -8.24 12.30 4.48
N MET A 221 -8.37 12.93 5.65
CA MET A 221 -7.85 12.40 6.91
C MET A 221 -8.34 10.96 7.13
N ASP A 222 -7.49 10.10 7.69
CA ASP A 222 -7.67 8.64 7.87
C ASP A 222 -7.67 7.83 6.55
N SER A 223 -8.45 8.28 5.56
CA SER A 223 -8.63 7.57 4.29
C SER A 223 -7.41 7.58 3.35
N TYR A 224 -6.63 8.67 3.36
CA TYR A 224 -5.51 8.89 2.42
C TYR A 224 -4.17 9.17 3.12
N ASP A 225 -4.14 9.59 4.38
CA ASP A 225 -2.86 9.87 5.07
C ASP A 225 -1.94 8.65 5.06
N ILE A 226 -2.50 7.44 5.17
CA ILE A 226 -1.75 6.17 5.04
C ILE A 226 -0.96 6.10 3.73
N HIS A 227 -1.50 6.58 2.62
CA HIS A 227 -0.83 6.57 1.32
C HIS A 227 0.37 7.53 1.31
N GLY A 228 0.24 8.69 1.95
CA GLY A 228 1.35 9.61 2.15
C GLY A 228 2.43 9.03 3.07
N LEU A 229 2.03 8.36 4.16
CA LEU A 229 2.94 7.69 5.09
C LEU A 229 3.71 6.57 4.40
N GLU A 230 3.03 5.70 3.65
CA GLU A 230 3.69 4.61 2.92
C GLU A 230 4.59 5.11 1.79
N THR A 231 4.20 6.20 1.11
CA THR A 231 5.09 6.88 0.15
C THR A 231 6.38 7.33 0.83
N ALA A 232 6.28 7.98 1.99
CA ALA A 232 7.45 8.43 2.74
C ALA A 232 8.29 7.25 3.26
N GLN A 233 7.65 6.26 3.90
CA GLN A 233 8.33 5.13 4.54
C GLN A 233 9.04 4.23 3.53
N CYS A 234 8.42 3.92 2.38
CA CYS A 234 9.07 3.05 1.39
C CYS A 234 10.39 3.61 0.86
N MET A 235 10.55 4.94 0.91
CA MET A 235 11.78 5.64 0.55
C MET A 235 12.70 5.78 1.76
N SER A 236 12.19 6.33 2.87
CA SER A 236 12.99 6.70 4.04
C SER A 236 13.51 5.52 4.86
N GLU A 237 12.82 4.37 4.88
CA GLU A 237 13.29 3.19 5.63
C GLU A 237 14.44 2.47 4.91
N ARG A 238 14.76 2.85 3.68
CA ARG A 238 15.97 2.39 2.98
C ARG A 238 17.24 3.07 3.50
N ARG A 239 17.12 4.06 4.41
CA ARG A 239 18.25 4.76 5.02
C ARG A 239 19.16 3.84 5.83
N ARG A 240 20.38 4.30 6.10
CA ARG A 240 21.33 3.59 6.99
C ARG A 240 20.75 3.44 8.40
N GLY A 241 20.58 2.19 8.83
CA GLY A 241 20.06 1.88 10.16
C GLY A 241 18.56 2.11 10.30
N GLY A 242 17.80 2.13 9.19
CA GLY A 242 16.35 2.28 9.20
C GLY A 242 15.59 1.18 9.95
N GLU A 243 14.26 1.31 9.97
CA GLU A 243 13.30 0.45 10.70
C GLU A 243 13.46 0.48 12.23
N THR A 244 13.87 1.63 12.78
CA THR A 244 14.08 1.80 14.23
C THR A 244 12.80 2.02 15.04
N GLY A 245 11.67 2.22 14.37
CA GLY A 245 10.38 2.54 14.97
C GLY A 245 10.22 4.02 15.35
N ILE A 246 9.00 4.35 15.75
CA ILE A 246 8.53 5.72 16.03
C ILE A 246 8.67 6.03 17.52
N ARG A 247 9.13 7.25 17.84
CA ARG A 247 9.17 7.82 19.19
C ARG A 247 7.94 8.69 19.47
N ARG A 248 7.56 9.53 18.52
CA ARG A 248 6.47 10.50 18.68
C ARG A 248 5.82 10.81 17.34
N VAL A 249 4.51 11.06 17.37
CA VAL A 249 3.77 11.70 16.28
C VAL A 249 3.11 12.96 16.83
N LEU A 250 3.28 14.08 16.14
CA LEU A 250 2.56 15.33 16.39
C LEU A 250 1.74 15.66 15.15
N ALA A 251 0.42 15.83 15.30
CA ALA A 251 -0.48 16.24 14.23
C ALA A 251 -0.91 17.70 14.45
N LEU A 252 -0.75 18.55 13.44
CA LEU A 252 -1.16 19.95 13.46
C LEU A 252 -1.92 20.30 12.19
N ARG A 253 -2.82 21.29 12.26
CA ARG A 253 -3.57 21.81 11.12
C ARG A 253 -3.52 23.33 11.10
N GLY A 254 -3.63 23.89 9.89
CA GLY A 254 -3.84 25.31 9.67
C GLY A 254 -2.68 26.16 10.17
N ALA A 255 -2.99 27.32 10.76
CA ALA A 255 -2.00 28.23 11.30
C ALA A 255 -0.99 27.55 12.26
N ALA A 256 -1.46 26.68 13.17
CA ALA A 256 -0.58 25.98 14.10
C ALA A 256 0.47 25.09 13.41
N MET A 257 0.09 24.45 12.29
CA MET A 257 1.02 23.67 11.48
C MET A 257 2.06 24.59 10.83
N TRP A 258 1.62 25.68 10.19
CA TRP A 258 2.51 26.60 9.50
C TRP A 258 3.49 27.29 10.44
N GLU A 259 3.04 27.74 11.61
CA GLU A 259 3.90 28.32 12.65
C GLU A 259 4.92 27.29 13.18
N HIS A 260 4.52 26.03 13.35
CA HIS A 260 5.45 24.96 13.74
C HIS A 260 6.52 24.69 12.68
N VAL A 261 6.19 24.83 11.40
CA VAL A 261 7.13 24.62 10.28
C VAL A 261 8.03 25.83 10.07
N ALA A 262 7.58 27.04 10.41
CA ALA A 262 8.35 28.28 10.23
C ALA A 262 9.75 28.22 10.86
N GLY A 263 9.87 27.60 12.03
CA GLY A 263 11.14 27.38 12.74
C GLY A 263 11.97 26.17 12.26
N ARG A 264 11.53 25.44 11.24
CA ARG A 264 12.16 24.18 10.78
C ARG A 264 12.73 24.34 9.38
N GLU A 265 13.89 24.95 9.28
CA GLU A 265 14.56 25.28 8.01
C GLU A 265 14.68 24.09 7.05
N THR A 266 15.17 22.93 7.51
CA THR A 266 15.26 21.72 6.69
C THR A 266 13.90 21.25 6.20
N THR A 267 12.87 21.26 7.07
CA THR A 267 11.51 20.86 6.70
C THR A 267 10.92 21.78 5.64
N ARG A 268 11.18 23.10 5.73
CA ARG A 268 10.75 24.09 4.73
C ARG A 268 11.38 23.81 3.37
N ALA A 269 12.71 23.68 3.32
CA ALA A 269 13.43 23.41 2.07
C ALA A 269 12.97 22.08 1.41
N LEU A 270 12.70 21.05 2.22
CA LEU A 270 12.18 19.78 1.74
C LEU A 270 10.73 19.88 1.26
N LEU A 271 9.88 20.66 1.92
CA LEU A 271 8.51 20.92 1.46
C LEU A 271 8.51 21.64 0.12
N GLU A 272 9.33 22.68 -0.04
CA GLU A 272 9.49 23.39 -1.32
C GLU A 272 9.96 22.42 -2.41
N SER A 273 10.99 21.64 -2.13
CA SER A 273 11.51 20.62 -3.07
C SER A 273 10.44 19.61 -3.47
N ALA A 274 9.62 19.13 -2.52
CA ALA A 274 8.51 18.22 -2.82
C ALA A 274 7.44 18.90 -3.68
N LEU A 275 7.03 20.12 -3.34
CA LEU A 275 5.98 20.85 -4.08
C LEU A 275 6.41 21.20 -5.50
N THR A 276 7.68 21.53 -5.74
CA THR A 276 8.18 21.78 -7.12
C THR A 276 8.09 20.56 -8.05
N ARG A 277 7.85 19.36 -7.51
CA ARG A 277 7.64 18.13 -8.27
C ARG A 277 6.16 17.83 -8.54
N SER A 278 5.25 18.55 -7.90
CA SER A 278 3.82 18.40 -8.14
C SER A 278 3.46 18.92 -9.53
N HIS A 279 2.66 18.16 -10.26
CA HIS A 279 2.15 18.55 -11.59
C HIS A 279 0.80 19.25 -11.50
N ASN A 280 0.30 19.54 -10.29
CA ASN A 280 -1.03 20.11 -10.13
C ASN A 280 -1.14 21.11 -8.97
N LEU A 281 -0.07 21.85 -8.73
CA LEU A 281 -0.13 23.03 -7.89
C LEU A 281 -1.22 24.01 -8.38
N PRO A 282 -1.88 24.74 -7.47
CA PRO A 282 -2.87 25.73 -7.84
C PRO A 282 -2.31 26.81 -8.79
N VAL A 283 -3.07 27.07 -9.85
CA VAL A 283 -2.77 28.07 -10.88
C VAL A 283 -3.77 29.22 -10.81
N VAL A 284 -3.35 30.41 -11.26
CA VAL A 284 -4.21 31.58 -11.46
C VAL A 284 -4.24 31.86 -12.96
N ASP A 285 -5.44 31.91 -13.55
CA ASP A 285 -5.65 32.09 -14.99
C ASP A 285 -4.85 31.12 -15.89
N GLY A 286 -4.56 29.93 -15.37
CA GLY A 286 -3.79 28.89 -16.07
C GLY A 286 -2.27 28.97 -15.89
N TYR A 287 -1.75 29.94 -15.13
CA TYR A 287 -0.32 30.14 -14.88
C TYR A 287 0.07 29.85 -13.43
N PRO A 288 1.34 29.47 -13.16
CA PRO A 288 1.86 29.41 -11.80
C PRO A 288 1.62 30.74 -11.07
N SER A 289 1.02 30.67 -9.88
CA SER A 289 0.61 31.86 -9.12
C SER A 289 1.78 32.64 -8.54
N ASN A 290 2.89 31.96 -8.22
CA ASN A 290 4.15 32.57 -7.79
C ASN A 290 5.29 31.52 -7.85
N VAL A 291 6.49 31.92 -7.47
CA VAL A 291 7.58 31.01 -7.13
C VAL A 291 7.15 30.11 -5.96
N VAL A 292 7.34 28.81 -6.11
CA VAL A 292 7.06 27.83 -5.06
C VAL A 292 8.09 28.00 -3.94
N ASN A 293 7.67 28.62 -2.85
CA ASN A 293 8.43 28.75 -1.61
C ASN A 293 7.50 28.56 -0.39
N PHE A 294 8.07 28.57 0.81
CA PHE A 294 7.32 28.38 2.05
C PHE A 294 6.17 29.37 2.25
N GLU A 295 6.39 30.66 2.00
CA GLU A 295 5.36 31.69 2.16
C GLU A 295 4.22 31.53 1.17
N TRP A 296 4.56 31.21 -0.08
CA TRP A 296 3.57 30.85 -1.09
C TRP A 296 2.76 29.63 -0.64
N ALA A 297 3.41 28.54 -0.23
CA ALA A 297 2.72 27.33 0.20
C ALA A 297 1.79 27.59 1.40
N ARG A 298 2.25 28.39 2.37
CA ARG A 298 1.45 28.83 3.52
C ARG A 298 0.21 29.60 3.12
N SER A 299 0.35 30.53 2.16
CA SER A 299 -0.76 31.36 1.65
C SER A 299 -1.77 30.56 0.81
N VAL A 300 -1.29 29.61 0.01
CA VAL A 300 -2.12 28.84 -0.93
C VAL A 300 -2.81 27.65 -0.25
N PHE A 301 -2.20 27.11 0.80
CA PHE A 301 -2.73 25.96 1.55
C PHE A 301 -2.98 26.30 3.03
N PRO A 302 -3.78 27.34 3.34
CA PRO A 302 -3.94 27.82 4.71
C PRO A 302 -4.54 26.76 5.64
N ASP A 303 -5.35 25.84 5.11
CA ASP A 303 -6.06 24.79 5.86
C ASP A 303 -5.38 23.40 5.82
N GLY A 304 -4.16 23.33 5.28
CA GLY A 304 -3.38 22.09 5.25
C GLY A 304 -3.16 21.49 6.65
N TRP A 305 -2.88 20.20 6.71
CA TRP A 305 -2.45 19.54 7.95
C TRP A 305 -1.20 18.71 7.74
N ALA A 306 -0.48 18.43 8.83
CA ALA A 306 0.71 17.63 8.77
C ALA A 306 0.89 16.72 9.99
N TYR A 307 1.59 15.62 9.75
CA TYR A 307 2.08 14.69 10.75
C TYR A 307 3.60 14.82 10.83
N PHE A 308 4.10 15.23 11.99
CA PHE A 308 5.52 15.29 12.30
C PHE A 308 5.90 14.04 13.09
N ILE A 309 6.73 13.19 12.50
CA ILE A 309 7.10 11.88 13.02
C ILE A 309 8.56 11.91 13.42
N ASP A 310 8.80 11.76 14.71
CA ASP A 310 10.14 11.59 15.27
C ASP A 310 10.42 10.10 15.42
N HIS A 311 11.46 9.63 14.75
CA HIS A 311 11.93 8.24 14.84
C HIS A 311 12.88 8.07 16.03
N ARG A 312 13.04 6.81 16.49
CA ARG A 312 13.87 6.50 17.67
C ARG A 312 15.36 6.75 17.47
N ASP A 313 15.83 6.76 16.23
CA ASP A 313 17.21 7.08 15.84
C ASP A 313 17.46 8.58 15.63
N GLY A 314 16.46 9.43 15.88
CA GLY A 314 16.54 10.88 15.65
C GLY A 314 16.22 11.32 14.23
N PHE A 315 15.93 10.38 13.31
CA PHE A 315 15.43 10.71 11.97
C PHE A 315 14.04 11.35 12.07
N ARG A 316 13.73 12.28 11.15
CA ARG A 316 12.45 12.99 11.12
C ARG A 316 11.75 12.78 9.78
N THR A 317 10.46 12.50 9.83
CA THR A 317 9.59 12.47 8.65
C THR A 317 8.43 13.42 8.86
N THR A 318 8.14 14.27 7.89
CA THR A 318 6.92 15.09 7.90
C THR A 318 6.04 14.73 6.71
N LEU A 319 4.79 14.37 6.98
CA LEU A 319 3.76 14.23 5.95
C LEU A 319 2.88 15.48 5.94
N PHE A 320 2.85 16.21 4.84
CA PHE A 320 1.90 17.30 4.58
C PHE A 320 0.76 16.80 3.72
N MET A 321 -0.45 17.15 4.12
CA MET A 321 -1.68 16.86 3.40
C MET A 321 -2.28 18.17 2.91
N LEU A 322 -2.24 18.35 1.59
CA LEU A 322 -2.51 19.59 0.89
C LEU A 322 -3.51 19.31 -0.25
N PRO A 323 -4.26 20.32 -0.75
CA PRO A 323 -5.21 20.17 -1.84
C PRO A 323 -4.54 20.03 -3.24
N ILE A 324 -3.50 19.20 -3.33
CA ILE A 324 -2.89 18.71 -4.57
C ILE A 324 -3.56 17.38 -4.98
N ARG A 325 -3.02 16.65 -5.97
CA ARG A 325 -3.56 15.33 -6.41
C ARG A 325 -2.45 14.35 -6.79
N ASP A 326 -1.25 14.60 -6.33
CA ASP A 326 -0.09 13.72 -6.45
C ASP A 326 0.62 13.53 -5.10
N PHE A 327 1.56 12.60 -5.06
CA PHE A 327 2.37 12.29 -3.88
C PHE A 327 3.82 12.63 -4.21
N ASN A 328 4.38 13.59 -3.49
CA ASN A 328 5.71 14.13 -3.76
C ASN A 328 6.62 13.94 -2.55
N TYR A 329 7.75 13.30 -2.76
CA TYR A 329 8.71 12.97 -1.71
C TYR A 329 10.00 13.78 -1.89
N ALA A 330 10.55 14.26 -0.78
CA ALA A 330 11.89 14.84 -0.71
C ALA A 330 12.63 14.25 0.51
N GLY A 331 13.91 13.91 0.33
CA GLY A 331 14.77 13.40 1.39
C GLY A 331 16.07 14.19 1.43
N MET A 332 16.46 14.66 2.63
CA MET A 332 17.71 15.38 2.84
C MET A 332 18.83 14.39 3.09
N ASN A 333 19.95 14.57 2.40
CA ASN A 333 21.17 13.82 2.64
C ASN A 333 21.95 14.51 3.77
N ALA A 334 22.38 13.75 4.78
CA ALA A 334 23.13 14.30 5.91
C ALA A 334 24.50 14.89 5.53
N ARG A 335 24.97 14.70 4.29
CA ARG A 335 26.32 15.07 3.82
C ARG A 335 26.35 16.26 2.85
N THR A 336 25.20 16.73 2.38
CA THR A 336 25.08 17.77 1.34
C THR A 336 23.93 18.69 1.70
#